data_AF-A0A059WA80-F1
#
_entry.id   AF-A0A059WA80-F1
#
_cell.length_a   1.000
_cell.length_b   1.000
_cell.length_c   1.000
_cell.angle_alpha   90.00
_cell.angle_beta   90.00
_cell.angle_gamma   90.00
#
_symmetry.space_group_name_H-M   'P 1'
#
loop_
_entity.id
_entity.type
_entity.pdbx_description
1 polymer ?
#
loop_
_entity_poly.entity_id
_entity_poly.type
_entity_poly.pdbx_seq_one_letter_code
_entity_poly.pdbx_strand_id
1 'polypeptide(L)'
;MTGPADIRLRSIVEQSAVNLTDEAGRFNKCHLTEAVRDQLAREDLDPHIKAAALDKLAQSLVTGFGEHRNPRRRRTGTLFHPQDIVKLGTGIWVWMDRATDSDLLEWSRLSRRNRARVDLADSEVQDYVDQRIDAFRAHADVVYLGDLERVVFGWDRNDAEPPEPAGP
;
A
#
# COMPACT_ATOMS: atom_id res chain seq x y z
N MET A 1 1.10 13.48 11.88
CA MET A 1 0.89 12.97 13.27
C MET A 1 -0.16 11.87 13.27
N THR A 2 0.24 10.63 13.58
CA THR A 2 -0.66 9.47 13.73
C THR A 2 -1.42 9.60 15.03
N GLY A 3 -2.75 9.70 14.98
CA GLY A 3 -3.56 9.92 16.18
C GLY A 3 -3.60 8.68 17.10
N PRO A 4 -3.98 8.82 18.39
CA PRO A 4 -4.15 7.67 19.30
C PRO A 4 -5.10 6.60 18.74
N ALA A 5 -6.14 7.03 18.01
CA ALA A 5 -7.07 6.14 17.32
C ALA A 5 -6.39 5.32 16.20
N ASP A 6 -5.48 5.93 15.44
CA ASP A 6 -4.74 5.25 14.37
C ASP A 6 -3.78 4.21 14.93
N ILE A 7 -3.10 4.53 16.03
CA ILE A 7 -2.22 3.60 16.74
C ILE A 7 -3.02 2.39 17.22
N ARG A 8 -4.21 2.61 17.79
CA ARG A 8 -5.06 1.52 18.26
C ARG A 8 -5.55 0.63 17.12
N LEU A 9 -6.01 1.22 16.01
CA LEU A 9 -6.42 0.46 14.82
C LEU A 9 -5.25 -0.35 14.23
N ARG A 10 -4.05 0.22 14.20
CA ARG A 10 -2.84 -0.48 13.75
C ARG A 10 -2.50 -1.67 14.66
N SER A 11 -2.56 -1.49 15.97
CA SER A 11 -2.31 -2.55 16.95
C SER A 11 -3.30 -3.72 16.80
N ILE A 12 -4.57 -3.45 16.50
CA ILE A 12 -5.58 -4.49 16.21
C ILE A 12 -5.18 -5.33 14.98
N VAL A 13 -4.73 -4.66 13.91
CA VAL A 13 -4.28 -5.35 12.69
C VAL A 13 -3.03 -6.18 12.94
N GLU A 14 -2.04 -5.62 13.64
CA GLU A 14 -0.79 -6.31 13.97
C GLU A 14 -1.06 -7.55 14.84
N GLN A 15 -1.89 -7.43 15.87
CA GLN A 15 -2.26 -8.56 16.72
C GLN A 15 -3.01 -9.65 15.94
N SER A 16 -3.95 -9.24 15.07
CA SER A 16 -4.67 -10.18 14.20
C SER A 16 -3.71 -10.91 13.24
N ALA A 17 -2.72 -10.21 12.67
CA ALA A 17 -1.73 -10.80 11.78
C ALA A 17 -0.86 -11.82 12.52
N VAL A 18 -0.34 -11.46 13.70
CA VAL A 18 0.44 -12.38 14.55
C VAL A 18 -0.36 -13.65 14.86
N ASN A 19 -1.64 -13.50 15.23
CA ASN A 19 -2.48 -14.64 15.59
C ASN A 19 -2.82 -15.57 14.41
N LEU A 20 -2.84 -15.05 13.18
CA LEU A 20 -3.13 -15.80 11.96
C LEU A 20 -1.89 -16.36 11.26
N THR A 21 -0.71 -15.96 11.71
CA THR A 21 0.56 -16.35 11.09
C THR A 21 0.85 -17.81 11.42
N ASP A 22 1.08 -18.62 10.38
CA ASP A 22 1.41 -20.03 10.53
C ASP A 22 2.86 -20.25 10.97
N GLU A 23 3.24 -21.51 11.20
CA GLU A 23 4.59 -21.91 11.61
C GLU A 23 5.67 -21.51 10.59
N ALA A 24 5.30 -21.27 9.32
CA ALA A 24 6.19 -20.81 8.27
C ALA A 24 6.22 -19.28 8.11
N GLY A 25 5.56 -18.53 9.01
CA GLY A 25 5.52 -17.08 8.97
C GLY A 25 4.55 -16.50 7.94
N ARG A 26 3.60 -17.28 7.42
CA ARG A 26 2.66 -16.86 6.38
C ARG A 26 1.27 -16.62 6.95
N PHE A 27 0.56 -15.64 6.40
CA PHE A 27 -0.86 -15.41 6.69
C PHE A 27 -1.61 -14.97 5.43
N ASN A 28 -2.90 -15.31 5.35
CA ASN A 28 -3.75 -14.94 4.22
C ASN A 28 -4.42 -13.57 4.46
N LYS A 29 -4.33 -12.67 3.47
CA LYS A 29 -4.90 -11.32 3.55
C LYS A 29 -6.43 -11.32 3.75
N CYS A 30 -7.17 -12.24 3.12
CA CYS A 30 -8.62 -12.33 3.29
C CYS A 30 -8.97 -12.72 4.73
N HIS A 31 -8.29 -13.73 5.28
CA HIS A 31 -8.48 -14.13 6.68
C HIS A 31 -8.09 -13.01 7.65
N LEU A 32 -7.02 -12.25 7.37
CA LEU A 32 -6.66 -11.08 8.16
C LEU A 32 -7.76 -10.01 8.13
N THR A 33 -8.36 -9.77 6.96
CA THR A 33 -9.46 -8.81 6.82
C THR A 33 -10.69 -9.24 7.63
N GLU A 34 -11.01 -10.54 7.62
CA GLU A 34 -12.10 -11.12 8.40
C GLU A 34 -11.83 -11.06 9.90
N ALA A 35 -10.64 -11.46 10.35
CA ALA A 35 -10.25 -11.40 11.76
C ALA A 35 -10.28 -9.98 12.32
N VAL A 36 -9.76 -9.00 11.56
CA VAL A 36 -9.81 -7.59 11.95
C VAL A 36 -11.27 -7.12 12.03
N ARG A 37 -12.12 -7.48 11.06
CA ARG A 37 -13.55 -7.14 11.11
C ARG A 37 -14.22 -7.71 12.35
N ASP A 38 -13.98 -8.98 12.66
CA ASP A 38 -14.53 -9.66 13.83
C ASP A 38 -14.05 -8.99 15.13
N GLN A 39 -12.77 -8.61 15.20
CA GLN A 39 -12.21 -7.93 16.36
C GLN A 39 -12.83 -6.54 16.54
N LEU A 40 -12.97 -5.76 15.47
CA LEU A 40 -13.62 -4.45 15.50
C LEU A 40 -15.11 -4.54 15.86
N ALA A 41 -15.78 -5.65 15.52
CA ALA A 41 -17.19 -5.87 15.85
C ALA A 41 -17.41 -6.32 17.31
N ARG A 42 -16.43 -7.00 17.91
CA ARG A 42 -16.49 -7.48 19.30
C ARG A 42 -16.06 -6.43 20.32
N GLU A 43 -15.12 -5.55 19.95
CA GLU A 43 -14.67 -4.47 20.83
C GLU A 43 -15.74 -3.36 20.89
N ASP A 44 -16.15 -2.95 22.09
CA ASP A 44 -16.87 -1.67 22.24
C ASP A 44 -15.86 -0.53 22.09
N LEU A 45 -15.62 -0.17 20.83
CA LEU A 45 -14.63 0.84 20.49
C LEU A 45 -15.11 2.23 20.97
N ASP A 46 -14.16 2.99 21.52
CA ASP A 46 -14.35 4.39 21.84
C ASP A 46 -14.91 5.15 20.60
N PRO A 47 -15.87 6.09 20.77
CA PRO A 47 -16.47 6.84 19.66
C PRO A 47 -15.44 7.51 18.74
N HIS A 48 -14.31 7.98 19.27
CA HIS A 48 -13.24 8.60 18.48
C HIS A 48 -12.52 7.57 17.59
N ILE A 49 -12.34 6.34 18.06
CA ILE A 49 -11.76 5.24 17.25
C ILE A 49 -12.74 4.82 16.15
N LYS A 50 -14.04 4.75 16.48
CA LYS A 50 -15.10 4.47 15.49
C LYS A 50 -15.11 5.54 14.39
N ALA A 51 -15.01 6.82 14.74
CA ALA A 51 -14.92 7.91 13.76
C ALA A 51 -13.69 7.76 12.85
N ALA A 52 -12.50 7.52 13.42
CA ALA A 52 -11.28 7.30 12.63
C ALA A 52 -11.37 6.08 11.70
N ALA A 53 -12.01 5.00 12.14
CA ALA A 53 -12.25 3.83 11.30
C ALA A 53 -13.19 4.13 10.13
N LEU A 54 -14.26 4.90 10.37
CA LEU A 54 -15.20 5.35 9.34
C LEU A 54 -14.53 6.28 8.33
N ASP A 55 -13.68 7.20 8.78
CA ASP A 55 -12.92 8.09 7.88
C ASP A 55 -11.98 7.29 6.97
N LYS A 56 -11.28 6.28 7.51
CA LYS A 56 -10.44 5.37 6.71
C LYS A 56 -11.25 4.56 5.72
N LEU A 57 -12.43 4.08 6.12
CA LEU A 57 -13.34 3.37 5.22
C LEU A 57 -13.80 4.29 4.09
N ALA A 58 -14.23 5.51 4.40
CA ALA A 58 -14.64 6.50 3.40
C ALA A 58 -13.50 6.81 2.43
N GLN A 59 -12.29 7.06 2.92
CA GLN A 59 -11.11 7.31 2.09
C GLN A 59 -10.78 6.10 1.20
N SER A 60 -10.88 4.88 1.74
CA SER A 60 -10.66 3.64 0.98
C SER A 60 -11.69 3.47 -0.14
N LEU A 61 -12.98 3.71 0.15
CA LEU A 61 -14.07 3.65 -0.83
C LEU A 61 -13.90 4.70 -1.93
N VAL A 62 -13.56 5.94 -1.58
CA VAL A 62 -13.29 7.01 -2.54
C VAL A 62 -12.09 6.65 -3.42
N THR A 63 -10.99 6.19 -2.83
CA THR A 63 -9.81 5.73 -3.56
C THR A 63 -10.16 4.60 -4.52
N GLY A 64 -10.88 3.58 -4.03
CA GLY A 64 -11.34 2.46 -4.83
C GLY A 64 -12.21 2.89 -6.00
N PHE A 65 -13.16 3.81 -5.79
CA PHE A 65 -13.98 4.39 -6.86
C PHE A 65 -13.12 5.04 -7.96
N GLY A 66 -12.12 5.83 -7.57
CA GLY A 66 -11.17 6.42 -8.50
C GLY A 66 -10.37 5.37 -9.28
N GLU A 67 -9.90 4.31 -8.63
CA GLU A 67 -9.14 3.22 -9.29
C GLU A 67 -9.98 2.40 -10.28
N HIS A 68 -11.25 2.16 -9.96
CA HIS A 68 -12.19 1.46 -10.86
C HIS A 68 -12.51 2.28 -12.11
N ARG A 69 -12.47 3.61 -12.00
CA ARG A 69 -12.74 4.55 -13.10
C ARG A 69 -11.47 5.13 -13.72
N ASN A 70 -10.29 4.59 -13.41
CA ASN A 70 -9.08 5.01 -14.11
C ASN A 70 -9.20 4.69 -15.61
N PRO A 71 -8.82 5.62 -16.52
CA PRO A 71 -8.81 5.38 -17.95
C PRO A 71 -7.92 4.19 -18.30
N ARG A 72 -8.48 3.19 -19.01
CA ARG A 72 -7.77 1.98 -19.44
C ARG A 72 -7.84 1.82 -20.95
N ARG A 73 -6.84 1.14 -21.53
CA ARG A 73 -6.87 0.80 -22.96
C ARG A 73 -8.06 -0.11 -23.24
N ARG A 74 -8.91 0.33 -24.17
CA ARG A 74 -10.07 -0.44 -24.64
C ARG A 74 -9.72 -1.19 -25.93
N ARG A 75 -10.58 -2.13 -26.33
CA ARG A 75 -10.40 -2.92 -27.57
C ARG A 75 -10.21 -2.06 -28.82
N THR A 76 -10.79 -0.85 -28.83
CA THR A 76 -10.68 0.15 -29.91
C THR A 76 -9.36 0.93 -29.91
N GLY A 77 -8.47 0.69 -28.95
CA GLY A 77 -7.20 1.41 -28.81
C GLY A 77 -7.31 2.78 -28.13
N THR A 78 -8.52 3.31 -27.92
CA THR A 78 -8.73 4.56 -27.19
C THR A 78 -8.70 4.35 -25.66
N LEU A 79 -8.34 5.41 -24.95
CA LEU A 79 -8.47 5.52 -23.48
C LEU A 79 -9.78 6.18 -23.06
N PHE A 80 -10.49 6.84 -23.97
CA PHE A 80 -11.66 7.64 -23.62
C PHE A 80 -12.85 6.76 -23.22
N HIS A 81 -13.49 7.16 -22.12
CA HIS A 81 -14.84 6.76 -21.77
C HIS A 81 -15.45 7.82 -20.86
N PRO A 82 -16.71 8.23 -21.09
CA PRO A 82 -17.29 9.40 -20.42
C PRO A 82 -17.38 9.26 -18.90
N GLN A 83 -17.45 8.02 -18.39
CA GLN A 83 -17.52 7.73 -16.95
C GLN A 83 -16.17 7.41 -16.32
N ASP A 84 -15.06 7.52 -17.06
CA ASP A 84 -13.73 7.38 -16.51
C ASP A 84 -13.28 8.74 -15.91
N ILE A 85 -12.33 8.71 -14.98
CA ILE A 85 -11.90 9.86 -14.18
C ILE A 85 -10.43 10.18 -14.45
N VAL A 86 -10.17 11.42 -14.83
CA VAL A 86 -8.84 12.02 -14.93
C VAL A 86 -8.45 12.57 -13.55
N LYS A 87 -7.32 12.13 -13.00
CA LYS A 87 -6.79 12.58 -11.71
C LYS A 87 -5.72 13.66 -11.94
N LEU A 88 -6.00 14.89 -11.51
CA LEU A 88 -5.20 16.09 -11.80
C LEU A 88 -4.20 16.47 -10.70
N GLY A 89 -4.03 15.64 -9.68
CA GLY A 89 -3.21 15.99 -8.51
C GLY A 89 -4.03 16.82 -7.51
N THR A 90 -3.44 17.12 -6.34
CA THR A 90 -4.06 17.92 -5.24
C THR A 90 -5.46 17.46 -4.76
N GLY A 91 -5.89 16.24 -5.13
CA GLY A 91 -7.22 15.72 -4.84
C GLY A 91 -8.30 16.10 -5.87
N ILE A 92 -7.95 16.78 -6.96
CA ILE A 92 -8.90 17.20 -8.00
C ILE A 92 -9.08 16.09 -9.05
N TRP A 93 -10.33 15.66 -9.22
CA TRP A 93 -10.74 14.61 -10.17
C TRP A 93 -11.77 15.17 -11.15
N VAL A 94 -11.59 14.87 -12.44
CA VAL A 94 -12.47 15.34 -13.51
C VAL A 94 -12.98 14.15 -14.31
N TRP A 95 -14.28 14.11 -14.58
CA TRP A 95 -14.85 13.12 -15.50
C TRP A 95 -14.27 13.34 -16.91
N MET A 96 -13.85 12.28 -17.60
CA MET A 96 -13.28 12.41 -18.94
C MET A 96 -14.19 13.12 -19.94
N ASP A 97 -15.52 12.98 -19.81
CA ASP A 97 -16.52 13.70 -20.63
C ASP A 97 -16.45 15.23 -20.49
N ARG A 98 -15.92 15.71 -19.35
CA ARG A 98 -15.82 17.13 -19.00
C ARG A 98 -14.37 17.64 -18.94
N ALA A 99 -13.40 16.78 -19.22
CA ALA A 99 -11.99 17.14 -19.15
C ALA A 99 -11.65 18.14 -20.26
N THR A 100 -10.97 19.22 -19.88
CA THR A 100 -10.46 20.22 -20.82
C THR A 100 -9.07 19.82 -21.37
N ASP A 101 -8.56 20.60 -22.32
CA ASP A 101 -7.19 20.46 -22.79
C ASP A 101 -6.15 20.67 -21.68
N SER A 102 -6.37 21.64 -20.78
CA SER A 102 -5.52 21.88 -19.61
C SER A 102 -5.49 20.67 -18.67
N ASP A 103 -6.65 20.05 -18.41
CA ASP A 103 -6.78 18.87 -17.56
C ASP A 103 -5.98 17.69 -18.14
N LEU A 104 -6.08 17.47 -19.45
CA LEU A 104 -5.33 16.40 -20.12
C LEU A 104 -3.82 16.63 -20.09
N LEU A 105 -3.36 17.89 -20.20
CA LEU A 105 -1.94 18.24 -20.07
C LEU A 105 -1.42 17.98 -18.66
N GLU A 106 -2.18 18.36 -17.63
CA GLU A 106 -1.82 18.10 -16.24
C GLU A 106 -1.77 16.61 -15.93
N TRP A 107 -2.80 15.87 -16.36
CA TRP A 107 -2.83 14.42 -16.22
C TRP A 107 -1.66 13.73 -16.93
N SER A 108 -1.29 14.18 -18.13
CA SER A 108 -0.12 13.68 -18.86
C SER A 108 1.17 13.90 -18.07
N ARG A 109 1.37 15.09 -17.49
CA ARG A 109 2.53 15.40 -16.65
C ARG A 109 2.59 14.52 -15.39
N LEU A 110 1.45 14.28 -14.75
CA LEU A 110 1.35 13.41 -13.58
C LEU A 110 1.61 11.95 -13.93
N SER A 111 0.99 11.45 -15.00
CA SER A 111 1.18 10.08 -15.46
C SER A 111 2.65 9.78 -15.78
N ARG A 112 3.37 10.71 -16.42
CA ARG A 112 4.81 10.57 -16.68
C ARG A 112 5.64 10.50 -15.40
N ARG A 113 5.38 11.39 -14.44
CA ARG A 113 6.08 11.38 -13.15
C ARG A 113 5.82 10.10 -12.37
N ASN A 114 4.56 9.65 -12.34
CA ASN A 114 4.19 8.40 -11.68
C ASN A 114 4.87 7.20 -12.34
N ARG A 115 4.92 7.15 -13.68
CA ARG A 115 5.63 6.08 -14.39
C ARG A 115 7.11 6.05 -14.04
N ALA A 116 7.80 7.19 -14.12
CA ALA A 116 9.22 7.23 -13.78
C ALA A 116 9.49 6.77 -12.34
N ARG A 117 8.60 7.12 -11.40
CA ARG A 117 8.70 6.66 -10.01
C ARG A 117 8.43 5.17 -9.85
N VAL A 118 7.44 4.62 -10.57
CA VAL A 118 7.14 3.18 -10.56
C VAL A 118 8.29 2.40 -11.17
N ASP A 119 8.80 2.82 -12.33
CA ASP A 119 9.93 2.16 -12.99
C ASP A 119 11.16 2.13 -12.07
N LEU A 120 11.46 3.24 -11.38
CA LEU A 120 12.55 3.30 -10.41
C LEU A 120 12.33 2.33 -9.23
N ALA A 121 11.14 2.33 -8.63
CA ALA A 121 10.83 1.45 -7.51
C ALA A 121 10.88 -0.04 -7.92
N ASP A 122 10.41 -0.36 -9.13
CA ASP A 122 10.48 -1.71 -9.66
C ASP A 122 11.94 -2.14 -9.87
N SER A 123 12.81 -1.24 -10.39
CA SER A 123 14.25 -1.51 -10.50
C SER A 123 14.90 -1.75 -9.15
N GLU A 124 14.64 -0.93 -8.14
CA GLU A 124 15.17 -1.13 -6.77
C GLU A 124 14.74 -2.47 -6.18
N VAL A 125 13.50 -2.89 -6.42
CA VAL A 125 13.00 -4.20 -5.98
C VAL A 125 13.71 -5.35 -6.71
N GLN A 126 13.92 -5.24 -8.03
CA GLN A 126 14.66 -6.27 -8.77
C GLN A 126 16.10 -6.38 -8.28
N ASP A 127 16.79 -5.25 -8.12
CA ASP A 127 18.17 -5.22 -7.62
C ASP A 127 18.27 -5.85 -6.21
N TYR A 128 17.30 -5.54 -5.33
CA TYR A 128 17.20 -6.16 -4.02
C TYR A 128 17.04 -7.68 -4.14
N VAL A 129 16.09 -8.16 -4.94
CA VAL A 129 15.77 -9.58 -5.08
C VAL A 129 16.95 -10.35 -5.68
N ASP A 130 17.58 -9.83 -6.74
CA ASP A 130 18.73 -10.47 -7.39
C ASP A 130 19.90 -10.66 -6.41
N GLN A 131 20.23 -9.61 -5.65
CA GLN A 131 21.25 -9.69 -4.60
C GLN A 131 20.93 -10.76 -3.54
N ARG A 132 19.66 -10.89 -3.13
CA ARG A 132 19.26 -11.88 -2.11
C ARG A 132 19.25 -13.30 -2.67
N ILE A 133 18.83 -13.49 -3.92
CA ILE A 133 18.86 -14.80 -4.57
C ILE A 133 20.30 -15.28 -4.72
N ASP A 134 21.22 -14.42 -5.15
CA ASP A 134 22.63 -14.78 -5.28
C ASP A 134 23.26 -15.06 -3.92
N ALA A 135 22.91 -14.31 -2.88
CA ALA A 135 23.34 -14.59 -1.51
C ALA A 135 22.79 -15.93 -0.97
N PHE A 136 21.52 -16.27 -1.20
CA PHE A 136 20.98 -17.60 -0.85
C PHE A 136 21.71 -18.74 -1.58
N ARG A 137 22.10 -18.53 -2.84
CA ARG A 137 22.89 -19.51 -3.60
C ARG A 137 24.30 -19.69 -3.03
N ALA A 138 24.91 -18.60 -2.56
CA ALA A 138 26.24 -18.62 -1.94
C ALA A 138 26.24 -19.18 -0.52
N HIS A 139 25.13 -19.06 0.21
CA HIS A 139 24.96 -19.49 1.60
C HIS A 139 23.84 -20.54 1.70
N ALA A 140 24.08 -21.73 1.14
CA ALA A 140 23.09 -22.80 1.01
C ALA A 140 22.60 -23.39 2.35
N ASP A 141 23.30 -23.10 3.46
CA ASP A 141 22.92 -23.43 4.83
C ASP A 141 21.87 -22.48 5.43
N VAL A 142 21.69 -21.30 4.82
CA VAL A 142 20.72 -20.29 5.25
C VAL A 142 19.38 -20.51 4.57
N VAL A 143 18.34 -20.79 5.37
CA VAL A 143 16.99 -21.12 4.87
C VAL A 143 16.06 -19.91 4.84
N TYR A 144 16.20 -18.99 5.80
CA TYR A 144 15.28 -17.86 5.97
C TYR A 144 15.96 -16.52 5.68
N LEU A 145 15.19 -15.59 5.10
CA LEU A 145 15.69 -14.27 4.72
C LEU A 145 16.21 -13.47 5.92
N GLY A 146 15.55 -13.56 7.08
CA GLY A 146 16.00 -12.88 8.29
C GLY A 146 17.36 -13.36 8.80
N ASP A 147 17.74 -14.61 8.52
CA ASP A 147 19.07 -15.13 8.84
C ASP A 147 20.10 -14.64 7.83
N LEU A 148 19.73 -14.61 6.54
CA LEU A 148 20.57 -14.10 5.47
C LEU A 148 20.91 -12.61 5.66
N GLU A 149 19.91 -11.79 6.00
CA GLU A 149 20.10 -10.35 6.26
C GLU A 149 21.04 -10.13 7.45
N ARG A 150 20.96 -10.95 8.50
CA ARG A 150 21.88 -10.86 9.66
C ARG A 150 23.30 -11.31 9.33
N VAL A 151 23.44 -12.45 8.64
CA VAL A 151 24.74 -13.11 8.42
C VAL A 151 25.53 -12.46 7.28
N VAL A 152 24.86 -12.10 6.20
CA VAL A 152 25.50 -11.63 4.96
C VAL A 152 25.45 -10.11 4.84
N PHE A 153 24.31 -9.51 5.18
CA PHE A 153 24.08 -8.06 5.00
C PHE A 153 24.24 -7.26 6.30
N GLY A 154 24.50 -7.92 7.42
CA GLY A 154 24.81 -7.29 8.70
C GLY A 154 23.65 -6.56 9.35
N TRP A 155 22.39 -6.87 8.99
CA TRP A 155 21.22 -6.28 9.61
C TRP A 155 21.18 -6.62 11.11
N ASP A 156 21.05 -5.62 11.97
CA ASP A 156 20.81 -5.79 13.41
C ASP A 156 19.45 -5.20 13.80
N ARG A 157 18.91 -5.67 14.93
CA ARG A 157 17.66 -5.18 15.52
C ARG A 157 17.72 -3.68 15.87
N ASN A 158 18.93 -3.14 16.02
CA ASN A 158 19.16 -1.71 16.24
C ASN A 158 19.00 -0.87 14.95
N ASP A 159 19.05 -1.49 13.78
CA ASP A 159 18.78 -0.85 12.48
C ASP A 159 17.27 -0.73 12.20
N ALA A 160 16.42 -1.29 13.06
CA ALA A 160 14.98 -1.07 13.01
C ALA A 160 14.67 0.37 13.47
N GLU A 161 14.73 1.31 12.53
CA GLU A 161 14.26 2.67 12.75
C GLU A 161 12.82 2.62 13.29
N PRO A 162 12.50 3.24 14.44
CA PRO A 162 11.12 3.37 14.87
C PRO A 162 10.36 4.08 13.75
N PRO A 163 9.12 3.67 13.41
CA PRO A 163 8.39 4.26 12.31
C PRO A 163 8.33 5.78 12.50
N GLU A 164 8.97 6.53 11.59
CA GLU A 164 9.07 7.98 11.69
C GLU A 164 7.67 8.58 11.92
N PRO A 165 7.49 9.44 12.93
CA PRO A 165 6.32 10.30 12.96
C PRO A 165 6.46 11.27 11.79
N ALA A 166 5.68 11.05 10.72
CA ALA A 166 5.62 11.94 9.57
C ALA A 166 5.50 13.41 10.06
N GLY A 167 6.55 14.17 9.77
CA GLY A 167 6.81 15.55 10.22
C GLY A 167 5.82 16.60 9.69
N PRO A 168 6.04 17.87 10.08
CA PRO A 168 5.05 18.87 10.48
C PRO A 168 4.04 19.32 9.42
#